data_AF-A0A9P9TL06-F1
#
_entry.id   AF-A0A9P9TL06-F1
#
_cell.length_a   1.000
_cell.length_b   1.000
_cell.length_c   1.000
_cell.angle_alpha   90.00
_cell.angle_beta   90.00
_cell.angle_gamma   90.00
#
_symmetry.space_group_name_H-M   'P 1'
#
loop_
_entity.id
_entity.type
_entity.pdbx_description
1 polymer ?
#
loop_
_entity_poly.entity_id
_entity_poly.type
_entity_poly.pdbx_seq_one_letter_code
_entity_poly.pdbx_strand_id
1 'polypeptide(L)'
;MDRIARHLPTTDEVITAILILSRTFQSLRLKHGIIDSSAIFLHAKSFALPCLLPSSITILIQPSSKISASELVRDISEKSYASEYVVLRKACVDYPKVIVKRPKGDMRGDLYVGFKIVDHWICPWKREAYDFRLEGNETVSLMINGEQVHVMIPEWLLRQKIQIWNERIFDEEKRTDEIDIRTLVDVLGFLGSRKIKFRRKQEIEDLGIAVMGMEDDPLMLGSLIDCPKVFGPWYRLSWVQAFGAFGAVLFLMKLMDYYGNDVDV
;
A
#
# COMPACT_ATOMS: atom_id res chain seq x y z
N MET A 1 29.89 -15.98 -17.33
CA MET A 1 28.43 -15.83 -17.49
C MET A 1 28.13 -14.33 -17.53
N ASP A 2 28.07 -13.76 -18.72
CA ASP A 2 27.67 -12.37 -18.90
C ASP A 2 26.24 -12.20 -18.41
N ARG A 3 26.09 -11.51 -17.27
CA ARG A 3 24.78 -11.05 -16.82
C ARG A 3 24.34 -9.99 -17.83
N ILE A 4 23.53 -10.37 -18.81
CA ILE A 4 22.81 -9.42 -19.66
C ILE A 4 22.17 -8.40 -18.71
N ALA A 5 22.61 -7.15 -18.80
CA ALA A 5 22.12 -6.08 -17.95
C ALA A 5 20.60 -6.02 -18.14
N ARG A 6 19.83 -6.37 -17.11
CA ARG A 6 18.39 -6.16 -17.13
C ARG A 6 18.19 -4.65 -17.11
N HIS A 7 17.92 -4.06 -18.26
CA HIS A 7 17.60 -2.65 -18.37
C HIS A 7 16.33 -2.39 -17.56
N LEU A 8 16.46 -1.54 -16.54
CA LEU A 8 15.34 -1.09 -15.73
C LEU A 8 14.31 -0.41 -16.64
N PRO A 9 13.01 -0.57 -16.35
CA PRO A 9 11.97 0.08 -17.13
C PRO A 9 12.04 1.60 -16.96
N THR A 10 11.69 2.35 -18.00
CA THR A 10 11.45 3.80 -17.87
C THR A 10 10.05 4.08 -17.33
N THR A 11 9.78 5.32 -16.94
CA THR A 11 8.43 5.77 -16.55
C THR A 11 7.41 5.50 -17.66
N ASP A 12 7.73 5.86 -18.89
CA ASP A 12 6.82 5.69 -20.04
C ASP A 12 6.56 4.22 -20.35
N GLU A 13 7.58 3.37 -20.18
CA GLU A 13 7.44 1.92 -20.36
C GLU A 13 6.51 1.30 -19.31
N VAL A 14 6.61 1.72 -18.04
CA VAL A 14 5.67 1.31 -16.98
C VAL A 14 4.26 1.81 -17.28
N ILE A 15 4.09 3.08 -17.67
CA ILE A 15 2.78 3.64 -18.05
C ILE A 15 2.17 2.86 -19.22
N THR A 16 2.97 2.53 -20.23
CA THR A 16 2.51 1.74 -21.37
C THR A 16 2.01 0.36 -20.93
N ALA A 17 2.73 -0.32 -20.04
CA ALA A 17 2.28 -1.61 -19.49
C ALA A 17 0.97 -1.48 -18.70
N ILE A 18 0.82 -0.40 -17.90
CA ILE A 18 -0.41 -0.09 -17.16
C ILE A 18 -1.59 0.13 -18.10
N LEU A 19 -1.39 0.84 -19.21
CA LEU A 19 -2.45 1.10 -20.19
C LEU A 19 -2.89 -0.20 -20.89
N ILE A 20 -1.95 -1.04 -21.32
CA ILE A 20 -2.25 -2.37 -21.89
C ILE A 20 -3.09 -3.20 -20.92
N LEU A 21 -2.68 -3.28 -19.65
CA LEU A 21 -3.44 -3.97 -18.62
C LEU A 21 -4.84 -3.35 -18.45
N SER A 22 -4.93 -2.04 -18.33
CA SER A 22 -6.22 -1.36 -18.10
C SER A 22 -7.22 -1.65 -19.21
N ARG A 23 -6.79 -1.58 -20.48
CA ARG A 23 -7.64 -1.93 -21.64
C ARG A 23 -8.11 -3.38 -21.58
N THR A 24 -7.21 -4.31 -21.29
CA THR A 24 -7.55 -5.75 -21.19
C THR A 24 -8.60 -6.00 -20.13
N PHE A 25 -8.41 -5.49 -18.91
CA PHE A 25 -9.36 -5.72 -17.82
C PHE A 25 -10.69 -4.99 -18.03
N GLN A 26 -10.69 -3.83 -18.69
CA GLN A 26 -11.92 -3.17 -19.14
C GLN A 26 -12.69 -4.00 -20.18
N SER A 27 -11.99 -4.58 -21.15
CA SER A 27 -12.61 -5.43 -22.19
C SER A 27 -13.28 -6.67 -21.61
N LEU A 28 -12.72 -7.20 -20.53
CA LEU A 28 -13.27 -8.33 -19.77
C LEU A 28 -14.47 -7.97 -18.89
N ARG A 29 -14.79 -6.68 -18.77
CA ARG A 29 -15.90 -6.15 -17.94
C ARG A 29 -15.82 -6.60 -16.47
N LEU A 30 -14.60 -6.78 -15.96
CA LEU A 30 -14.36 -7.14 -14.56
C LEU A 30 -14.21 -5.88 -13.72
N LYS A 31 -14.81 -5.87 -12.53
CA LYS A 31 -14.50 -4.83 -11.54
C LYS A 31 -13.08 -5.06 -11.04
N HIS A 32 -12.22 -4.07 -11.25
CA HIS A 32 -10.79 -4.14 -10.93
C HIS A 32 -10.25 -2.78 -10.49
N GLY A 33 -9.07 -2.81 -9.88
CA GLY A 33 -8.28 -1.64 -9.54
C GLY A 33 -6.80 -1.98 -9.44
N ILE A 34 -5.93 -1.09 -9.91
CA ILE A 34 -4.48 -1.19 -9.66
C ILE A 34 -4.23 -0.88 -8.18
N ILE A 35 -3.34 -1.67 -7.56
CA ILE A 35 -2.94 -1.56 -6.15
C ILE A 35 -1.42 -1.46 -5.99
N ASP A 36 -0.94 -1.49 -4.74
CA ASP A 36 0.47 -1.43 -4.34
C ASP A 36 1.22 -0.22 -4.91
N SER A 37 2.55 -0.31 -5.01
CA SER A 37 3.42 0.79 -5.47
C SER A 37 3.06 1.30 -6.87
N SER A 38 2.46 0.47 -7.73
CA SER A 38 1.95 0.95 -9.03
C SER A 38 0.79 1.93 -8.87
N ALA A 39 -0.14 1.70 -7.94
CA ALA A 39 -1.23 2.63 -7.66
C ALA A 39 -0.72 3.93 -7.05
N ILE A 40 0.22 3.83 -6.10
CA ILE A 40 0.84 4.98 -5.43
C ILE A 40 1.57 5.85 -6.44
N PHE A 41 2.35 5.24 -7.33
CA PHE A 41 3.02 5.92 -8.43
C PHE A 41 2.04 6.70 -9.33
N LEU A 42 0.88 6.12 -9.68
CA LEU A 42 -0.11 6.80 -10.52
C LEU A 42 -0.76 8.00 -9.82
N HIS A 43 -1.11 7.87 -8.54
CA HIS A 43 -1.61 8.98 -7.74
C HIS A 43 -0.58 10.09 -7.62
N ALA A 44 0.66 9.76 -7.23
CA ALA A 44 1.74 10.71 -7.11
C ALA A 44 2.01 11.47 -8.42
N LYS A 45 2.03 10.75 -9.55
CA LYS A 45 2.16 11.35 -10.88
C LYS A 45 1.06 12.36 -11.20
N SER A 46 -0.17 12.09 -10.78
CA SER A 46 -1.31 13.00 -10.99
C SER A 46 -1.14 14.35 -10.26
N PHE A 47 -0.32 14.39 -9.21
CA PHE A 47 0.01 15.59 -8.44
C PHE A 47 1.45 16.08 -8.64
N ALA A 48 2.17 15.52 -9.62
CA ALA A 48 3.59 15.81 -9.87
C ALA A 48 4.50 15.63 -8.63
N LEU A 49 4.16 14.67 -7.76
CA LEU A 49 4.93 14.36 -6.55
C LEU A 49 6.12 13.44 -6.84
N PRO A 50 7.23 13.55 -6.09
CA PRO A 50 8.29 12.56 -6.10
C PRO A 50 7.74 11.18 -5.71
N CYS A 51 8.09 10.14 -6.46
CA CYS A 51 7.63 8.78 -6.19
C CYS A 51 8.61 7.74 -6.74
N LEU A 52 8.57 6.54 -6.16
CA LEU A 52 9.33 5.40 -6.66
C LEU A 52 8.71 4.85 -7.94
N LEU A 53 9.57 4.40 -8.87
CA LEU A 53 9.11 3.66 -10.04
C LEU A 53 8.81 2.21 -9.63
N PRO A 54 7.59 1.68 -9.89
CA PRO A 54 7.23 0.34 -9.44
C PRO A 54 7.99 -0.73 -10.24
N SER A 55 8.40 -1.79 -9.56
CA SER A 55 9.11 -2.94 -10.15
C SER A 55 8.15 -4.00 -10.74
N SER A 56 6.88 -3.97 -10.34
CA SER A 56 5.80 -4.83 -10.81
C SER A 56 4.48 -4.09 -10.68
N ILE A 57 3.49 -4.49 -11.48
CA ILE A 57 2.12 -3.96 -11.39
C ILE A 57 1.24 -4.99 -10.67
N THR A 58 0.46 -4.58 -9.67
CA THR A 58 -0.50 -5.48 -9.02
C THR A 58 -1.92 -5.01 -9.31
N ILE A 59 -2.77 -5.93 -9.74
CA ILE A 59 -4.17 -5.68 -10.07
C ILE A 59 -5.03 -6.49 -9.12
N LEU A 60 -5.90 -5.80 -8.38
CA LEU A 60 -6.95 -6.41 -7.59
C LEU A 60 -8.20 -6.55 -8.47
N ILE A 61 -8.81 -7.73 -8.48
CA ILE A 61 -10.10 -7.97 -9.14
C ILE A 61 -11.16 -8.39 -8.14
N GLN A 62 -12.42 -8.07 -8.43
CA GLN A 62 -13.56 -8.69 -7.78
C GLN A 62 -13.77 -10.05 -8.44
N PRO A 63 -13.46 -11.18 -7.77
CA PRO A 63 -13.66 -12.47 -8.39
C PRO A 63 -15.18 -12.76 -8.47
N SER A 64 -15.53 -13.55 -9.47
CA SER A 64 -16.89 -14.05 -9.67
C SER A 64 -16.87 -15.57 -9.66
N SER A 65 -18.02 -16.23 -9.58
CA SER A 65 -18.11 -17.70 -9.63
C SER A 65 -17.51 -18.36 -10.90
N LYS A 66 -17.10 -17.56 -11.90
CA LYS A 66 -16.52 -18.03 -13.17
C LYS A 66 -15.07 -17.59 -13.40
N ILE A 67 -14.62 -16.54 -12.70
CA ILE A 67 -13.31 -15.92 -12.96
C ILE A 67 -12.70 -15.54 -11.60
N SER A 68 -11.65 -16.28 -11.26
CA SER A 68 -10.65 -15.98 -10.24
C SER A 68 -9.41 -15.33 -10.85
N ALA A 69 -8.55 -14.78 -10.00
CA ALA A 69 -7.26 -14.25 -10.41
C ALA A 69 -6.36 -15.35 -11.01
N SER A 70 -6.39 -16.58 -10.48
CA SER A 70 -5.63 -17.71 -11.02
C SER A 70 -6.12 -18.15 -12.39
N GLU A 71 -7.44 -18.22 -12.60
CA GLU A 71 -8.03 -18.51 -13.91
C GLU A 71 -7.67 -17.41 -14.91
N LEU A 72 -7.74 -16.15 -14.50
CA LEU A 72 -7.45 -15.04 -15.40
C LEU A 72 -5.98 -15.00 -15.86
N VAL A 73 -5.03 -15.36 -14.99
CA VAL A 73 -3.62 -15.53 -15.40
C VAL A 73 -3.48 -16.61 -16.49
N ARG A 74 -4.23 -17.70 -16.36
CA ARG A 74 -4.25 -18.77 -17.38
C ARG A 74 -4.89 -18.28 -18.68
N ASP A 75 -5.99 -17.54 -18.62
CA ASP A 75 -6.69 -17.06 -19.80
C ASP A 75 -5.84 -16.03 -20.59
N ILE A 76 -5.10 -15.17 -19.88
CA ILE A 76 -4.14 -14.22 -20.49
C ILE A 76 -2.95 -14.95 -21.13
N SER A 77 -2.68 -16.20 -20.74
CA SER A 77 -1.64 -17.03 -21.37
C SER A 77 -2.08 -17.65 -22.72
N GLU A 78 -3.36 -17.53 -23.08
CA GLU A 78 -3.89 -18.09 -24.32
C GLU A 78 -3.49 -17.27 -25.57
N LYS A 79 -3.60 -17.90 -26.74
CA LYS A 79 -3.18 -17.33 -28.04
C LYS A 79 -3.79 -15.96 -28.34
N SER A 80 -4.98 -15.69 -27.85
CA SER A 80 -5.72 -14.43 -28.04
C SER A 80 -4.97 -13.21 -27.52
N TYR A 81 -4.06 -13.40 -26.55
CA TYR A 81 -3.30 -12.34 -25.88
C TYR A 81 -1.79 -12.40 -26.16
N ALA A 82 -1.33 -13.33 -27.00
CA ALA A 82 0.08 -13.63 -27.19
C ALA A 82 0.91 -12.47 -27.79
N SER A 83 0.27 -11.47 -28.40
CA SER A 83 0.96 -10.27 -28.91
C SER A 83 1.35 -9.27 -27.81
N GLU A 84 0.62 -9.26 -26.69
CA GLU A 84 0.74 -8.28 -25.61
C GLU A 84 1.22 -8.91 -24.30
N TYR A 85 1.13 -10.24 -24.17
CA TYR A 85 1.40 -10.95 -22.94
C TYR A 85 2.32 -12.15 -23.17
N VAL A 86 3.13 -12.43 -22.15
CA VAL A 86 3.89 -13.68 -22.04
C VAL A 86 3.79 -14.19 -20.60
N VAL A 87 3.66 -15.49 -20.43
CA VAL A 87 3.71 -16.12 -19.11
C VAL A 87 4.98 -16.92 -18.99
N LEU A 88 5.83 -16.55 -18.03
CA LEU A 88 7.05 -17.29 -17.73
C LEU A 88 6.76 -18.25 -16.58
N ARG A 89 7.07 -19.54 -16.77
CA ARG A 89 6.92 -20.54 -15.71
C ARG A 89 8.24 -20.79 -14.99
N LYS A 90 8.28 -20.65 -13.67
CA LYS A 90 9.43 -20.99 -12.84
C LYS A 90 8.96 -21.81 -11.64
N ALA A 91 9.55 -23.00 -11.44
CA ALA A 91 9.19 -23.92 -10.36
C ALA A 91 7.66 -24.21 -10.30
N CYS A 92 7.04 -24.44 -11.46
CA CYS A 92 5.59 -24.67 -11.62
C CYS A 92 4.69 -23.49 -11.23
N VAL A 93 5.26 -22.29 -11.01
CA VAL A 93 4.52 -21.05 -10.78
C VAL A 93 4.56 -20.19 -12.04
N ASP A 94 3.39 -19.67 -12.43
CA ASP A 94 3.21 -18.81 -13.60
C ASP A 94 3.42 -17.34 -13.21
N TYR A 95 4.32 -16.67 -13.95
CA TYR A 95 4.67 -15.26 -13.77
C TYR A 95 4.28 -14.50 -15.04
N PRO A 96 3.08 -13.91 -15.07
CA PRO A 96 2.62 -13.21 -16.24
C PRO A 96 3.34 -11.86 -16.40
N LYS A 97 3.58 -11.50 -17.65
CA LYS A 97 4.27 -10.28 -18.04
C LYS A 97 3.58 -9.61 -19.22
N VAL A 98 3.57 -8.29 -19.20
CA VAL A 98 3.17 -7.46 -20.34
C VAL A 98 4.39 -7.22 -21.22
N ILE A 99 4.20 -7.31 -22.53
CA ILE A 99 5.21 -7.02 -23.54
C ILE A 99 5.08 -5.55 -23.93
N VAL A 100 6.07 -4.75 -23.57
CA VAL A 100 6.20 -3.35 -24.01
C VAL A 100 7.17 -3.31 -25.18
N LYS A 101 6.64 -3.02 -26.36
CA LYS A 101 7.41 -2.94 -27.60
C LYS A 101 8.28 -1.69 -27.60
N ARG A 102 9.59 -1.86 -27.79
CA ARG A 102 10.54 -0.76 -27.98
C ARG A 102 10.71 -0.47 -29.48
N PRO A 103 11.17 0.73 -29.87
CA PRO A 103 11.41 1.07 -31.26
C PRO A 103 12.29 0.03 -31.96
N LYS A 104 11.99 -0.25 -33.24
CA LYS A 104 12.75 -1.21 -34.04
C LYS A 104 14.22 -0.76 -34.11
N GLY A 105 15.13 -1.62 -33.67
CA GLY A 105 16.57 -1.32 -33.61
C GLY A 105 17.06 -0.86 -32.24
N ASP A 106 16.18 -0.73 -31.24
CA ASP A 106 16.62 -0.56 -29.85
C ASP A 106 17.37 -1.82 -29.38
N MET A 107 18.64 -1.66 -29.03
CA MET A 107 19.52 -2.76 -28.61
C MET A 107 19.04 -3.43 -27.32
N ARG A 108 18.17 -2.78 -26.54
CA ARG A 108 17.62 -3.31 -25.29
C ARG A 108 16.52 -4.35 -25.53
N GLY A 109 15.98 -4.44 -26.76
CA GLY A 109 14.88 -5.33 -27.12
C GLY A 109 13.56 -5.01 -26.41
N ASP A 110 12.53 -5.82 -26.69
CA ASP A 110 11.23 -5.73 -26.02
C ASP A 110 11.38 -5.86 -24.50
N LEU A 111 10.63 -5.05 -23.77
CA LEU A 111 10.61 -5.08 -22.31
C LEU A 111 9.46 -5.97 -21.82
N TYR A 112 9.75 -6.76 -20.80
CA TYR A 112 8.77 -7.62 -20.14
C TYR A 112 8.49 -7.13 -18.72
N VAL A 113 7.39 -6.38 -18.55
CA VAL A 113 6.97 -5.83 -17.25
C VAL A 113 6.17 -6.89 -16.51
N GLY A 114 6.64 -7.27 -15.31
CA GLY A 114 5.93 -8.23 -14.48
C GLY A 114 4.64 -7.64 -13.92
N PHE A 115 3.60 -8.47 -13.85
CA PHE A 115 2.40 -8.11 -13.12
C PHE A 115 1.84 -9.27 -12.31
N LYS A 116 0.95 -8.94 -11.37
CA LYS A 116 0.23 -9.89 -10.52
C LYS A 116 -1.24 -9.56 -10.56
N ILE A 117 -2.07 -10.60 -10.54
CA ILE A 117 -3.51 -10.49 -10.35
C ILE A 117 -3.80 -11.10 -8.99
N VAL A 118 -4.53 -10.38 -8.15
CA VAL A 118 -4.93 -10.83 -6.82
C VAL A 118 -6.44 -10.68 -6.65
N ASP A 119 -6.98 -11.55 -5.80
CA ASP A 119 -8.37 -11.51 -5.35
C ASP A 119 -8.46 -12.02 -3.91
N HIS A 120 -9.66 -12.02 -3.33
CA HIS A 120 -9.85 -12.51 -1.97
C HIS A 120 -9.78 -14.04 -1.82
N TRP A 121 -9.73 -14.80 -2.91
CA TRP A 121 -9.54 -16.25 -2.87
C TRP A 121 -8.07 -16.62 -2.77
N ILE A 122 -7.20 -15.91 -3.49
CA ILE A 122 -5.73 -16.02 -3.38
C ILE A 122 -5.24 -15.47 -2.05
N CYS A 123 -5.85 -14.39 -1.54
CA CYS A 123 -5.49 -13.77 -0.26
C CYS A 123 -6.65 -13.79 0.74
N PRO A 124 -7.02 -14.97 1.33
CA PRO A 124 -8.15 -15.08 2.25
C PRO A 124 -8.07 -14.14 3.46
N TRP A 125 -6.87 -13.87 3.96
CA TRP A 125 -6.65 -12.97 5.10
C TRP A 125 -6.89 -11.49 4.77
N LYS A 126 -6.90 -11.12 3.49
CA LYS A 126 -7.24 -9.77 3.00
C LYS A 126 -8.68 -9.68 2.50
N ARG A 127 -9.53 -10.70 2.75
CA ARG A 127 -10.86 -10.81 2.14
C ARG A 127 -11.72 -9.56 2.26
N GLU A 128 -11.76 -8.95 3.44
CA GLU A 128 -12.52 -7.71 3.63
C GLU A 128 -11.89 -6.51 2.93
N ALA A 129 -10.56 -6.41 2.88
CA ALA A 129 -9.88 -5.33 2.18
C ALA A 129 -10.01 -5.46 0.65
N TYR A 130 -10.18 -6.69 0.15
CA TYR A 130 -10.18 -7.03 -1.28
C TYR A 130 -11.60 -7.15 -1.86
N ASP A 131 -12.64 -6.80 -1.10
CA ASP A 131 -14.03 -6.84 -1.53
C ASP A 131 -14.50 -5.45 -1.95
N PHE A 132 -14.66 -5.21 -3.26
CA PHE A 132 -15.09 -3.92 -3.82
C PHE A 132 -16.52 -3.53 -3.47
N ARG A 133 -17.29 -4.43 -2.84
CA ARG A 133 -18.68 -4.15 -2.41
C ARG A 133 -18.74 -3.45 -1.05
N LEU A 134 -17.63 -3.39 -0.33
CA LEU A 134 -17.54 -2.75 0.98
C LEU A 134 -17.13 -1.28 0.83
N GLU A 135 -17.70 -0.43 1.68
CA GLU A 135 -17.37 0.99 1.77
C GLU A 135 -15.89 1.16 2.15
N GLY A 136 -15.20 2.08 1.46
CA GLY A 136 -13.77 2.34 1.63
C GLY A 136 -12.86 1.49 0.74
N ASN A 137 -13.41 0.55 -0.04
CA ASN A 137 -12.68 -0.25 -1.04
C ASN A 137 -12.99 0.19 -2.47
N GLU A 138 -13.28 1.46 -2.68
CA GLU A 138 -13.61 2.00 -3.99
C GLU A 138 -12.38 2.19 -4.89
N THR A 139 -12.65 2.32 -6.18
CA THR A 139 -11.65 2.76 -7.17
C THR A 139 -11.99 4.13 -7.69
N VAL A 140 -10.95 4.91 -7.98
CA VAL A 140 -11.04 6.15 -8.73
C VAL A 140 -10.47 5.93 -10.14
N SER A 141 -11.06 6.60 -11.13
CA SER A 141 -10.55 6.60 -12.49
C SER A 141 -9.57 7.75 -12.67
N LEU A 142 -8.31 7.44 -12.97
CA LEU A 142 -7.30 8.42 -13.36
C LEU A 142 -7.22 8.46 -14.88
N MET A 143 -7.10 9.67 -15.45
CA MET A 143 -6.90 9.86 -16.90
C MET A 143 -5.41 9.86 -17.21
N ILE A 144 -4.93 8.87 -17.96
CA ILE A 144 -3.53 8.73 -18.35
C ILE A 144 -3.48 8.63 -19.87
N ASN A 145 -2.81 9.57 -20.53
CA ASN A 145 -2.72 9.65 -21.99
C ASN A 145 -4.09 9.55 -22.71
N GLY A 146 -5.14 10.12 -22.11
CA GLY A 146 -6.50 10.10 -22.65
C GLY A 146 -7.29 8.82 -22.34
N GLU A 147 -6.72 7.88 -21.59
CA GLU A 147 -7.38 6.63 -21.20
C GLU A 147 -7.70 6.58 -19.72
N GLN A 148 -8.82 5.93 -19.38
CA GLN A 148 -9.20 5.72 -17.98
C GLN A 148 -8.44 4.52 -17.41
N VAL A 149 -7.81 4.73 -16.26
CA VAL A 149 -7.16 3.69 -15.47
C VAL A 149 -7.80 3.65 -14.10
N HIS A 150 -8.36 2.49 -13.71
CA HIS A 150 -8.96 2.33 -12.39
C HIS A 150 -7.90 1.99 -11.36
N VAL A 151 -7.81 2.82 -10.31
CA VAL A 151 -6.82 2.71 -9.24
C VAL A 151 -7.54 2.73 -7.90
N MET A 152 -7.07 1.95 -6.92
CA MET A 152 -7.63 2.03 -5.57
C MET A 152 -7.45 3.43 -4.97
N ILE A 153 -8.42 3.86 -4.15
CA ILE A 153 -8.35 5.17 -3.50
C ILE A 153 -7.14 5.27 -2.55
N PRO A 154 -6.53 6.46 -2.41
CA PRO A 154 -5.34 6.65 -1.57
C PRO A 154 -5.53 6.24 -0.10
N GLU A 155 -6.72 6.47 0.47
CA GLU A 155 -7.05 6.10 1.85
C GLU A 155 -6.94 4.59 2.09
N TRP A 156 -7.37 3.80 1.11
CA TRP A 156 -7.25 2.34 1.15
C TRP A 156 -5.80 1.91 1.01
N LEU A 157 -5.07 2.52 0.06
CA LEU A 157 -3.66 2.22 -0.19
C LEU A 157 -2.81 2.47 1.06
N LEU A 158 -3.05 3.56 1.78
CA LEU A 158 -2.32 3.90 3.01
C LEU A 158 -2.52 2.84 4.09
N ARG A 159 -3.77 2.41 4.32
CA ARG A 159 -4.07 1.34 5.28
C ARG A 159 -3.33 0.06 4.92
N GLN A 160 -3.40 -0.36 3.66
CA GLN A 160 -2.74 -1.59 3.23
C GLN A 160 -1.22 -1.49 3.29
N LYS A 161 -0.66 -0.33 2.95
CA LYS A 161 0.79 -0.12 2.97
C LYS A 161 1.35 -0.15 4.39
N ILE A 162 0.66 0.44 5.37
CA ILE A 162 1.03 0.34 6.80
C ILE A 162 1.04 -1.13 7.26
N GLN A 163 0.04 -1.92 6.86
CA GLN A 163 0.00 -3.35 7.18
C GLN A 163 1.16 -4.11 6.56
N ILE A 164 1.42 -3.89 5.27
CA ILE A 164 2.53 -4.54 4.55
C ILE A 164 3.86 -4.17 5.21
N TRP A 165 4.07 -2.91 5.59
CA TRP A 165 5.29 -2.45 6.25
C TRP A 165 5.54 -3.21 7.56
N ASN A 166 4.50 -3.47 8.36
CA ASN A 166 4.60 -4.26 9.59
C ASN A 166 4.93 -5.73 9.33
N GLU A 167 4.48 -6.28 8.21
CA GLU A 167 4.73 -7.67 7.80
C GLU A 167 6.17 -7.86 7.26
N ARG A 168 6.86 -6.79 6.84
CA ARG A 168 8.23 -6.88 6.31
C ARG A 168 9.24 -7.25 7.41
N ILE A 169 10.13 -8.17 7.06
CA ILE A 169 11.26 -8.57 7.91
C ILE A 169 12.53 -7.80 7.54
N PHE A 170 12.71 -7.45 6.27
CA PHE A 170 13.94 -6.84 5.76
C PHE A 170 13.85 -5.31 5.69
N ASP A 171 14.88 -4.63 6.17
CA ASP A 171 14.93 -3.16 6.25
C ASP A 171 14.87 -2.48 4.88
N GLU A 172 15.44 -3.08 3.83
CA GLU A 172 15.40 -2.52 2.48
C GLU A 172 13.95 -2.43 1.93
N GLU A 173 13.15 -3.46 2.20
CA GLU A 173 11.73 -3.48 1.81
C GLU A 173 10.93 -2.50 2.65
N LYS A 174 11.22 -2.41 3.95
CA LYS A 174 10.61 -1.42 4.84
C LYS A 174 10.87 0.00 4.38
N ARG A 175 12.11 0.37 4.06
CA ARG A 175 12.45 1.71 3.55
C ARG A 175 11.68 2.08 2.28
N THR A 176 11.49 1.11 1.37
CA THR A 176 10.67 1.29 0.17
C THR A 176 9.23 1.57 0.55
N ASP A 177 8.68 0.78 1.47
CA ASP A 177 7.31 0.96 1.96
C ASP A 177 7.14 2.29 2.73
N GLU A 178 8.15 2.79 3.45
CA GLU A 178 8.12 4.10 4.11
C GLU A 178 8.02 5.26 3.12
N ILE A 179 8.81 5.22 2.04
CA ILE A 179 8.73 6.22 0.97
C ILE A 179 7.33 6.22 0.33
N ASP A 180 6.77 5.03 0.10
CA ASP A 180 5.41 4.86 -0.42
C ASP A 180 4.35 5.44 0.56
N ILE A 181 4.49 5.20 1.87
CA ILE A 181 3.62 5.77 2.92
C ILE A 181 3.69 7.30 2.90
N ARG A 182 4.89 7.86 2.85
CA ARG A 182 5.10 9.31 2.80
C ARG A 182 4.46 9.92 1.55
N THR A 183 4.68 9.29 0.40
CA THR A 183 4.08 9.71 -0.87
C THR A 183 2.55 9.71 -0.79
N LEU A 184 1.95 8.68 -0.18
CA LEU A 184 0.50 8.61 0.01
C LEU A 184 -0.02 9.70 0.94
N VAL A 185 0.72 10.04 1.99
CA VAL A 185 0.39 11.15 2.89
C VAL A 185 0.41 12.46 2.13
N ASP A 186 1.43 12.72 1.33
CA ASP A 186 1.46 13.93 0.49
C ASP A 186 0.26 13.97 -0.47
N VAL A 187 -0.03 12.88 -1.18
CA VAL A 187 -1.22 12.75 -2.06
C VAL A 187 -2.51 13.10 -1.32
N LEU A 188 -2.72 12.52 -0.13
CA LEU A 188 -3.91 12.76 0.68
C LEU A 188 -4.01 14.20 1.18
N GLY A 189 -2.86 14.81 1.51
CA GLY A 189 -2.77 16.23 1.84
C GLY A 189 -3.21 17.12 0.68
N PHE A 190 -2.76 16.83 -0.54
CA PHE A 190 -3.15 17.55 -1.75
C PHE A 190 -4.63 17.40 -2.10
N LEU A 191 -5.22 16.23 -1.86
CA LEU A 191 -6.64 15.98 -2.07
C LEU A 191 -7.54 16.75 -1.08
N GLY A 192 -6.97 17.31 0.00
CA GLY A 192 -7.74 17.88 1.09
C GLY A 192 -8.62 16.83 1.77
N SER A 193 -8.20 15.56 1.74
CA SER A 193 -8.99 14.45 2.28
C SER A 193 -9.30 14.70 3.76
N ARG A 194 -10.55 14.41 4.16
CA ARG A 194 -10.92 14.39 5.59
C ARG A 194 -10.03 13.36 6.29
N LYS A 195 -9.72 13.63 7.57
CA LYS A 195 -8.88 12.71 8.34
C LYS A 195 -9.37 11.27 8.24
N ILE A 196 -8.46 10.37 7.89
CA ILE A 196 -8.74 8.95 7.72
C ILE A 196 -9.00 8.35 9.09
N LYS A 197 -10.12 7.67 9.23
CA LYS A 197 -10.48 6.98 10.47
C LYS A 197 -9.98 5.54 10.43
N PHE A 198 -9.19 5.19 11.43
CA PHE A 198 -8.78 3.82 11.74
C PHE A 198 -9.68 3.36 12.88
N ARG A 199 -10.63 2.46 12.58
CA ARG A 199 -11.67 2.06 13.56
C ARG A 199 -11.43 0.67 14.11
N ARG A 200 -10.77 -0.20 13.34
CA ARG A 200 -10.59 -1.60 13.71
C ARG A 200 -9.41 -1.71 14.66
N LYS A 201 -9.52 -2.62 15.63
CA LYS A 201 -8.46 -2.86 16.60
C LYS A 201 -7.12 -3.18 15.93
N GLN A 202 -7.16 -4.06 14.92
CA GLN A 202 -5.98 -4.43 14.14
C GLN A 202 -5.34 -3.22 13.44
N GLU A 203 -6.13 -2.39 12.76
CA GLU A 203 -5.61 -1.19 12.08
C GLU A 203 -4.91 -0.23 13.07
N ILE A 204 -5.47 -0.07 14.27
CA ILE A 204 -4.91 0.80 15.31
C ILE A 204 -3.59 0.22 15.85
N GLU A 205 -3.53 -1.10 16.06
CA GLU A 205 -2.31 -1.80 16.45
C GLU A 205 -1.23 -1.68 15.37
N ASP A 206 -1.59 -1.94 14.11
CA ASP A 206 -0.71 -1.82 12.96
C ASP A 206 -0.14 -0.40 12.84
N LEU A 207 -1.00 0.61 12.97
CA LEU A 207 -0.59 2.01 12.96
C LEU A 207 0.35 2.36 14.12
N GLY A 208 0.08 1.84 15.32
CA GLY A 208 0.94 2.04 16.49
C GLY A 208 2.35 1.46 16.29
N ILE A 209 2.45 0.26 15.71
CA ILE A 209 3.75 -0.37 15.39
C ILE A 209 4.52 0.47 14.36
N ALA A 210 3.84 0.91 13.29
CA ALA A 210 4.47 1.74 12.25
C ALA A 210 4.99 3.06 12.81
N VAL A 211 4.18 3.79 13.59
CA VAL A 211 4.53 5.07 14.21
C VAL A 211 5.75 4.95 15.13
N MET A 212 5.93 3.82 15.83
CA MET A 212 7.08 3.61 16.71
C MET A 212 8.34 3.17 15.96
N GLY A 213 8.21 2.55 14.79
CA GLY A 213 9.33 1.91 14.10
C GLY A 213 9.79 2.61 12.81
N MET A 214 9.01 3.55 12.26
CA MET A 214 9.45 4.38 11.13
C MET A 214 10.49 5.40 11.60
N GLU A 215 11.52 5.65 10.78
CA GLU A 215 12.55 6.65 11.07
C GLU A 215 12.03 8.11 10.95
N ASP A 216 10.93 8.31 10.22
CA ASP A 216 10.31 9.61 9.95
C ASP A 216 9.50 10.17 11.14
N ASP A 217 9.21 11.48 11.08
CA ASP A 217 8.37 12.17 12.05
C ASP A 217 6.96 11.55 12.16
N PRO A 218 6.62 10.94 13.30
CA PRO A 218 5.30 10.36 13.56
C PRO A 218 4.13 11.34 13.36
N LEU A 219 4.39 12.65 13.48
CA LEU A 219 3.40 13.71 13.33
C LEU A 219 2.89 13.82 11.89
N MET A 220 3.66 13.39 10.90
CA MET A 220 3.25 13.36 9.50
C MET A 220 1.99 12.50 9.32
N LEU A 221 1.97 11.28 9.87
CA LEU A 221 0.78 10.42 9.86
C LEU A 221 -0.36 10.99 10.73
N GLY A 222 -0.03 11.56 11.89
CA GLY A 222 -1.03 12.16 12.80
C GLY A 222 -1.77 13.38 12.23
N SER A 223 -1.19 14.03 11.22
CA SER A 223 -1.84 15.16 10.52
C SER A 223 -3.05 14.70 9.70
N LEU A 224 -2.99 13.49 9.13
CA LEU A 224 -4.01 12.95 8.21
C LEU A 224 -4.84 11.81 8.79
N ILE A 225 -4.38 11.15 9.85
CA ILE A 225 -5.08 10.03 10.47
C ILE A 225 -5.72 10.48 11.79
N ASP A 226 -7.02 10.32 11.90
CA ASP A 226 -7.76 10.51 13.15
C ASP A 226 -7.72 9.21 13.96
N CYS A 227 -6.66 9.06 14.76
CA CYS A 227 -6.50 7.96 15.71
C CYS A 227 -6.01 8.46 17.07
N PRO A 228 -6.93 8.88 17.98
CA PRO A 228 -6.56 9.38 19.31
C PRO A 228 -5.80 8.37 20.18
N LYS A 229 -5.90 7.06 19.90
CA LYS A 229 -5.15 6.03 20.63
C LYS A 229 -3.66 6.03 20.29
N VAL A 230 -3.29 6.46 19.10
CA VAL A 230 -1.89 6.50 18.63
C VAL A 230 -1.32 7.91 18.68
N PHE A 231 -2.07 8.90 18.21
CA PHE A 231 -1.62 10.30 18.11
C PHE A 231 -2.23 11.22 19.17
N GLY A 232 -3.06 10.69 20.07
CA GLY A 232 -3.63 11.50 21.15
C GLY A 232 -2.58 11.88 22.19
N PRO A 233 -2.92 12.79 23.10
CA PRO A 233 -2.01 13.14 24.18
C PRO A 233 -1.69 11.90 25.02
N TRP A 234 -0.42 11.52 25.07
CA TRP A 234 0.18 10.46 25.88
C TRP A 234 -0.38 10.34 27.32
N TYR A 235 -0.74 11.45 27.97
CA TYR A 235 -1.38 11.45 29.30
C TYR A 235 -2.82 10.89 29.35
N ARG A 236 -3.45 10.62 28.20
CA ARG A 236 -4.77 9.95 28.11
C ARG A 236 -4.66 8.44 27.93
N LEU A 237 -3.46 7.89 27.78
CA LEU A 237 -3.24 6.45 27.73
C LEU A 237 -3.44 5.85 29.13
N SER A 238 -4.21 4.77 29.23
CA SER A 238 -4.61 4.16 30.52
C SER A 238 -3.42 3.79 31.42
N TRP A 239 -2.30 3.36 30.82
CA TRP A 239 -1.09 2.99 31.56
C TRP A 239 -0.36 4.23 32.12
N VAL A 240 -0.29 5.34 31.37
CA VAL A 240 0.30 6.60 31.84
C VAL A 240 -0.52 7.19 32.99
N GLN A 241 -1.85 7.08 32.94
CA GLN A 241 -2.72 7.46 34.05
C GLN A 241 -2.50 6.59 35.28
N ALA A 242 -2.35 5.27 35.11
CA ALA A 242 -2.06 4.35 36.20
C ALA A 242 -0.69 4.62 36.85
N PHE A 243 0.36 4.83 36.05
CA PHE A 243 1.69 5.20 36.55
C PHE A 243 1.71 6.59 37.19
N GLY A 244 0.99 7.56 36.61
CA GLY A 244 0.84 8.90 37.18
C GLY A 244 0.11 8.88 38.53
N ALA A 245 -0.96 8.09 38.65
CA ALA A 245 -1.68 7.89 39.91
C ALA A 245 -0.81 7.18 40.95
N PHE A 246 -0.04 6.16 40.55
CA PHE A 246 0.89 5.47 41.43
C PHE A 246 2.00 6.41 41.93
N GLY A 247 2.58 7.21 41.04
CA GLY A 247 3.56 8.24 41.39
C GLY A 247 2.99 9.31 42.32
N ALA A 248 1.75 9.75 42.10
CA ALA A 248 1.07 10.70 42.98
C ALA A 248 0.82 10.14 44.39
N VAL A 249 0.46 8.85 44.50
CA VAL A 249 0.31 8.16 45.80
C VAL A 249 1.65 8.05 46.53
N LEU A 250 2.72 7.65 45.83
CA LEU A 250 4.05 7.59 46.42
C LEU A 250 4.55 8.97 46.88
N PHE A 251 4.27 10.02 46.11
CA PHE A 251 4.60 11.38 46.47
C PHE A 251 3.81 11.83 47.71
N LEU A 252 2.51 11.55 47.77
CA LEU A 252 1.66 11.84 48.95
C LEU A 252 2.13 11.09 50.19
N MET A 253 2.51 9.81 50.08
CA MET A 253 3.08 9.04 51.19
C MET A 253 4.39 9.67 51.68
N LYS A 254 5.30 10.03 50.77
CA LYS A 254 6.55 10.74 51.10
C LYS A 254 6.31 12.09 51.78
N LEU A 255 5.29 12.81 51.33
CA LEU A 255 4.94 14.13 51.87
C LEU A 255 4.31 14.01 53.25
N MET A 256 3.46 13.00 53.47
CA MET A 256 2.94 12.66 54.80
C MET A 256 4.04 12.22 55.76
N ASP A 257 5.01 11.41 55.32
CA ASP A 257 6.16 11.04 56.16
C ASP A 257 7.05 12.25 56.49
N TYR A 258 7.18 13.19 55.56
CA TYR A 258 7.96 14.42 55.78
C TYR A 258 7.28 15.33 56.81
N TYR A 259 5.98 15.59 56.68
CA TYR A 259 5.24 16.44 57.63
C TYR A 259 4.82 15.73 58.93
N GLY A 260 4.76 14.39 58.92
CA GLY A 260 4.41 13.59 60.10
C GLY A 260 5.55 13.43 61.09
N ASN A 261 6.81 13.56 60.64
CA ASN A 261 7.99 13.52 61.51
C ASN A 261 8.33 14.86 62.18
N ASP A 262 7.66 15.96 61.79
CA ASP A 262 7.84 17.29 62.40
C ASP A 262 6.87 17.57 63.57
N VAL A 263 6.08 16.59 64.00
CA VAL A 263 5.06 16.75 65.07
C VAL A 263 5.52 16.18 66.43
N ASP A 264 6.68 15.55 66.52
CA ASP A 264 7.28 15.12 67.79
C ASP A 264 8.39 16.10 68.24
N VAL A 265 7.99 17.29 68.73
CA VAL A 265 8.80 18.17 69.60
C VAL A 265 7.94 18.70 70.74
#